data_AF-A0A8J2PZ45-F1
#
_entry.id   AF-A0A8J2PZ45-F1
#
_cell.length_a   1.000
_cell.length_b   1.000
_cell.length_c   1.000
_cell.angle_alpha   90.00
_cell.angle_beta   90.00
_cell.angle_gamma   90.00
#
_symmetry.space_group_name_H-M   'P 1'
#
loop_
_entity.id
_entity.type
_entity.pdbx_description
1 polymer ?
#
loop_
_entity_poly.entity_id
_entity_poly.type
_entity_poly.pdbx_seq_one_letter_code
_entity_poly.pdbx_strand_id
1 'polypeptide(L)'
;MNLSGILRLPWLLLFLGSFPLENVSGAKILAISFMSSKSHKITYEPLLRELARRGHEVTAIGPIKSKDEKNFKNIQTFDPEELYKKDPNFFDIKLALPAWVDALFNPYLLMGGLMGELCQDSYKLPQVRQVLNEKWDMVFFTPLFNECLYGLVHKLNTTTVIYSQITVSPWIADNLGSPNPPSHVSSFLVGYDERMNFRQRLFNTFRSVYDWAIMNLYYNPTMERVYRTALEDPTIPCIKEIERNASIVLMNCQISFCPPKPLLPDIIEVGGMHLVPSKPVEPKVLDDFLRDQPSNMLKAAKKGFALPPLEFGDLTEEILLNAINEALDNPSYAETAKRLSNIFRDQQTKPLDRGVFWVEYVLRHKGAVHLRSAARDLNYIQYFSLDTLAGLLVILVASITINVLILRVVWRKCFGSKSAKINKAQKKKQ
;
A
#
# COMPACT_ATOMS: atom_id res chain seq x y z
N MET A 1 -69.83 42.07 1.53
CA MET A 1 -68.56 42.81 1.38
C MET A 1 -67.45 42.03 2.04
N ASN A 2 -66.35 41.83 1.32
CA ASN A 2 -65.17 41.05 1.68
C ASN A 2 -64.56 41.43 3.04
N LEU A 3 -64.29 40.42 3.87
CA LEU A 3 -63.29 40.47 4.93
C LEU A 3 -62.39 39.24 4.78
N SER A 4 -61.58 39.25 3.72
CA SER A 4 -60.47 38.33 3.51
C SER A 4 -59.19 39.03 3.93
N GLY A 5 -58.67 38.68 5.10
CA GLY A 5 -57.36 39.15 5.54
C GLY A 5 -57.22 39.02 7.04
N ILE A 6 -56.08 38.49 7.48
CA ILE A 6 -55.67 38.23 8.85
C ILE A 6 -56.02 36.79 9.30
N LEU A 7 -54.99 36.09 9.79
CA LEU A 7 -54.95 34.70 10.32
C LEU A 7 -54.63 33.56 9.34
N ARG A 8 -53.46 33.63 8.66
CA ARG A 8 -52.68 32.43 8.31
C ARG A 8 -51.17 32.69 8.35
N LEU A 9 -50.61 33.01 9.52
CA LEU A 9 -49.17 32.91 9.77
C LEU A 9 -48.90 32.82 11.29
N PRO A 10 -48.86 31.61 11.86
CA PRO A 10 -47.85 31.38 12.90
C PRO A 10 -47.10 30.04 12.80
N TRP A 11 -47.26 29.26 11.73
CA TRP A 11 -46.62 27.93 11.62
C TRP A 11 -45.29 27.90 10.85
N LEU A 12 -44.92 28.96 10.13
CA LEU A 12 -43.67 29.01 9.36
C LEU A 12 -42.46 29.53 10.16
N LEU A 13 -42.66 30.11 11.35
CA LEU A 13 -41.55 30.63 12.18
C LEU A 13 -41.06 29.64 13.25
N LEU A 14 -41.74 28.51 13.44
CA LEU A 14 -41.34 27.48 14.42
C LEU A 14 -40.42 26.38 13.86
N PHE A 15 -40.10 26.40 12.57
CA PHE A 15 -39.16 25.45 11.95
C PHE A 15 -37.75 26.00 11.72
N LEU A 16 -37.47 27.27 12.09
CA LEU A 16 -36.16 27.90 11.93
C LEU A 16 -35.25 27.75 13.16
N GLY A 17 -35.68 27.03 14.20
CA GLY A 17 -35.08 27.09 15.53
C GLY A 17 -34.65 25.76 16.13
N SER A 18 -34.01 24.86 15.37
CA SER A 18 -33.21 23.76 15.94
C SER A 18 -32.55 22.92 14.84
N PHE A 19 -31.71 23.53 14.00
CA PHE A 19 -30.57 22.76 13.52
C PHE A 19 -29.56 22.79 14.67
N PRO A 20 -29.15 21.64 15.24
CA PRO A 20 -27.95 21.65 16.05
C PRO A 20 -26.88 22.24 15.17
N LEU A 21 -26.34 23.40 15.58
CA LEU A 21 -25.02 23.79 15.14
C LEU A 21 -24.14 22.64 15.60
N GLU A 22 -23.88 21.67 14.72
CA GLU A 22 -22.73 20.81 14.88
C GLU A 22 -21.58 21.80 14.96
N ASN A 23 -21.07 22.03 16.19
CA ASN A 23 -19.78 22.62 16.37
C ASN A 23 -18.85 21.72 15.55
N VAL A 24 -18.47 22.18 14.36
CA VAL A 24 -17.46 21.55 13.53
C VAL A 24 -16.15 21.77 14.26
N SER A 25 -15.96 21.04 15.35
CA SER A 25 -14.70 20.96 16.05
C SER A 25 -13.77 20.21 15.12
N GLY A 26 -12.69 20.87 14.70
CA GLY A 26 -11.64 20.19 13.96
C GLY A 26 -11.09 19.03 14.77
N ALA A 27 -11.00 17.86 14.14
CA ALA A 27 -10.31 16.71 14.72
C ALA A 27 -8.82 17.02 14.95
N LYS A 28 -8.25 16.45 16.01
CA LYS A 28 -6.82 16.50 16.31
C LYS A 28 -6.10 15.31 15.67
N ILE A 29 -5.28 15.59 14.65
CA ILE A 29 -4.66 14.62 13.76
C ILE A 29 -3.15 14.60 13.99
N LEU A 30 -2.62 13.42 14.29
CA LEU A 30 -1.18 13.16 14.32
C LEU A 30 -0.74 12.55 12.98
N ALA A 31 0.19 13.20 12.29
CA ALA A 31 0.92 12.58 11.19
C ALA A 31 2.34 12.21 11.66
N ILE A 32 2.70 10.93 11.64
CA ILE A 32 3.99 10.45 12.17
C ILE A 32 4.78 9.64 11.14
N SER A 33 6.07 9.93 11.06
CA SER A 33 7.04 9.15 10.31
C SER A 33 8.41 9.29 10.99
N PHE A 34 9.03 8.18 11.40
CA PHE A 34 10.39 8.21 11.92
C PHE A 34 11.40 8.35 10.79
N MET A 35 11.13 7.72 9.64
CA MET A 35 12.02 7.69 8.49
C MET A 35 11.30 8.22 7.27
N SER A 36 11.73 9.37 6.76
CA SER A 36 11.15 9.98 5.56
C SER A 36 12.21 10.81 4.85
N SER A 37 12.25 10.72 3.52
CA SER A 37 12.96 11.69 2.69
C SER A 37 12.01 12.81 2.24
N LYS A 38 12.56 13.87 1.62
CA LYS A 38 11.77 14.95 1.02
C LYS A 38 10.79 14.44 -0.03
N SER A 39 11.20 13.47 -0.85
CA SER A 39 10.35 12.85 -1.88
C SER A 39 9.20 12.02 -1.30
N HIS A 40 9.33 11.52 -0.07
CA HIS A 40 8.22 10.84 0.63
C HIS A 40 7.25 11.87 1.18
N LYS A 41 7.74 12.87 1.94
CA LYS A 41 6.88 13.86 2.61
C LYS A 41 6.06 14.71 1.64
N ILE A 42 6.67 15.13 0.52
CA ILE A 42 6.00 15.98 -0.47
C ILE A 42 4.68 15.37 -0.97
N THR A 43 4.57 14.03 -0.98
CA THR A 43 3.43 13.32 -1.56
C THR A 43 2.14 13.43 -0.73
N TYR A 44 2.25 13.54 0.60
CA TYR A 44 1.11 13.63 1.51
C TYR A 44 0.99 14.97 2.24
N GLU A 45 2.05 15.78 2.31
CA GLU A 45 2.00 17.07 3.00
C GLU A 45 0.88 18.01 2.51
N PRO A 46 0.55 18.08 1.19
CA PRO A 46 -0.60 18.87 0.73
C PRO A 46 -1.91 18.47 1.40
N LEU A 47 -2.14 17.17 1.63
CA LEU A 47 -3.32 16.67 2.32
C LEU A 47 -3.36 17.16 3.78
N LEU A 48 -2.24 17.05 4.49
CA LEU A 48 -2.15 17.50 5.89
C LEU A 48 -2.39 19.01 6.03
N ARG A 49 -1.82 19.80 5.11
CA ARG A 49 -2.02 21.25 5.08
C ARG A 49 -3.46 21.62 4.76
N GLU A 50 -4.09 20.90 3.83
CA GLU A 50 -5.47 21.16 3.48
C GLU A 50 -6.43 20.81 4.63
N LEU A 51 -6.20 19.69 5.33
CA LEU A 51 -6.96 19.35 6.55
C LEU A 51 -6.83 20.47 7.61
N ALA A 52 -5.62 21.01 7.81
CA ALA A 52 -5.41 22.12 8.74
C ALA A 52 -6.19 23.38 8.35
N ARG A 53 -6.23 23.73 7.05
CA ARG A 53 -7.02 24.85 6.52
C ARG A 53 -8.52 24.65 6.70
N ARG A 54 -8.99 23.41 6.64
CA ARG A 54 -10.40 23.04 6.90
C ARG A 54 -10.76 23.00 8.40
N GLY A 55 -9.81 23.32 9.28
CA GLY A 55 -10.06 23.55 10.71
C GLY A 55 -9.52 22.45 11.63
N HIS A 56 -8.97 21.36 11.10
CA HIS A 56 -8.34 20.29 11.90
C HIS A 56 -7.04 20.76 12.56
N GLU A 57 -6.75 20.30 13.78
CA GLU A 57 -5.45 20.54 14.41
C GLU A 57 -4.48 19.43 13.97
N VAL A 58 -3.53 19.77 13.11
CA VAL A 58 -2.61 18.79 12.50
C VAL A 58 -1.20 18.96 13.07
N THR A 59 -0.68 17.89 13.68
CA THR A 59 0.72 17.82 14.11
C THR A 59 1.46 16.79 13.28
N ALA A 60 2.45 17.23 12.50
CA ALA A 60 3.31 16.37 11.69
C ALA A 60 4.68 16.20 12.35
N ILE A 61 4.99 15.00 12.83
CA ILE A 61 6.28 14.64 13.43
C ILE A 61 7.09 13.75 12.47
N GLY A 62 8.34 14.15 12.22
CA GLY A 62 9.29 13.39 11.39
C GLY A 62 10.50 14.19 10.96
N PRO A 63 11.43 13.60 10.20
CA PRO A 63 12.76 14.19 10.01
C PRO A 63 12.81 15.36 9.02
N ILE A 64 11.86 15.42 8.08
CA ILE A 64 11.82 16.49 7.09
C ILE A 64 11.12 17.71 7.69
N LYS A 65 11.83 18.85 7.70
CA LYS A 65 11.30 20.13 8.16
C LYS A 65 10.25 20.69 7.20
N SER A 66 9.21 21.29 7.76
CA SER A 66 8.18 22.03 7.06
C SER A 66 7.89 23.36 7.77
N LYS A 67 7.37 24.33 7.03
CA LYS A 67 6.92 25.60 7.60
C LYS A 67 5.61 25.40 8.37
N ASP A 68 5.57 25.91 9.60
CA ASP A 68 4.36 25.98 10.42
C ASP A 68 3.33 26.95 9.81
N GLU A 69 2.06 26.60 9.95
CA GLU A 69 0.91 27.39 9.50
C GLU A 69 -0.20 27.32 10.56
N LYS A 70 -1.27 28.11 10.38
CA LYS A 70 -2.44 28.03 11.26
C LYS A 70 -2.97 26.59 11.28
N ASN A 71 -3.13 26.04 12.48
CA ASN A 71 -3.55 24.66 12.75
C ASN A 71 -2.62 23.56 12.18
N PHE A 72 -1.42 23.90 11.69
CA PHE A 72 -0.44 22.93 11.21
C PHE A 72 0.90 23.16 11.90
N LYS A 73 1.30 22.20 12.74
CA LYS A 73 2.57 22.20 13.47
C LYS A 73 3.48 21.11 12.91
N ASN A 74 4.72 21.45 12.57
CA ASN A 74 5.73 20.46 12.22
C ASN A 74 6.77 20.31 13.34
N ILE A 75 7.00 19.08 13.78
CA ILE A 75 8.00 18.74 14.78
C ILE A 75 9.09 17.91 14.10
N GLN A 76 10.28 18.49 13.98
CA GLN A 76 11.42 17.78 13.41
C GLN A 76 12.01 16.79 14.43
N THR A 77 12.23 15.54 14.02
CA THR A 77 12.85 14.51 14.87
C THR A 77 14.38 14.53 14.80
N PHE A 78 14.94 14.36 13.61
CA PHE A 78 16.36 14.46 13.31
C PHE A 78 16.56 15.11 11.95
N ASP A 79 17.78 15.58 11.67
CA ASP A 79 18.15 16.13 10.38
C ASP A 79 18.79 15.03 9.49
N PRO A 80 18.14 14.64 8.37
CA PRO A 80 18.74 13.69 7.43
C PRO A 80 20.09 14.14 6.88
N GLU A 81 20.34 15.45 6.76
CA GLU A 81 21.62 15.95 6.26
C GLU A 81 22.79 15.57 7.18
N GLU A 82 22.55 15.47 8.49
CA GLU A 82 23.56 14.99 9.44
C GLU A 82 23.86 13.49 9.24
N LEU A 83 22.84 12.69 8.93
CA LEU A 83 23.01 11.28 8.57
C LEU A 83 23.83 11.12 7.28
N TYR A 84 23.52 11.91 6.25
CA TYR A 84 24.28 11.90 4.99
C TYR A 84 25.71 12.40 5.14
N LYS A 85 25.97 13.35 6.04
CA LYS A 85 27.35 13.80 6.34
C LYS A 85 28.16 12.69 7.01
N LYS A 86 27.52 11.90 7.88
CA LYS A 86 28.16 10.78 8.57
C LYS A 86 28.38 9.59 7.64
N ASP A 87 27.41 9.31 6.79
CA ASP A 87 27.47 8.27 5.77
C ASP A 87 26.75 8.74 4.48
N PRO A 88 27.50 9.17 3.44
CA PRO A 88 26.93 9.59 2.16
C PRO A 88 26.11 8.49 1.49
N ASN A 89 26.38 7.23 1.83
CA ASN A 89 25.71 6.05 1.30
C ASN A 89 24.67 5.48 2.28
N PHE A 90 24.20 6.25 3.26
CA PHE A 90 23.26 5.78 4.28
C PHE A 90 22.00 5.10 3.72
N PHE A 91 21.54 5.52 2.54
CA PHE A 91 20.42 4.91 1.83
C PHE A 91 20.83 4.02 0.64
N ASP A 92 22.14 3.86 0.41
CA ASP A 92 22.72 3.05 -0.64
C ASP A 92 22.90 1.62 -0.11
N ILE A 93 21.80 0.86 -0.16
CA ILE A 93 21.67 -0.48 0.43
C ILE A 93 22.39 -1.49 -0.46
N LYS A 94 23.71 -1.62 -0.31
CA LYS A 94 24.57 -2.57 -1.06
C LYS A 94 25.34 -3.49 -0.11
N LEU A 95 25.21 -4.81 -0.28
CA LEU A 95 26.11 -5.79 0.31
C LEU A 95 27.30 -5.91 -0.64
N ALA A 96 28.47 -6.25 -0.11
CA ALA A 96 29.64 -6.57 -0.91
C ALA A 96 29.49 -7.93 -1.64
N LEU A 97 28.40 -8.09 -2.39
CA LEU A 97 28.01 -9.27 -3.15
C LEU A 97 27.88 -8.91 -4.65
N PRO A 98 27.92 -9.89 -5.56
CA PRO A 98 27.60 -9.65 -6.97
C PRO A 98 26.22 -8.99 -7.09
N ALA A 99 26.06 -7.98 -7.95
CA ALA A 99 24.84 -7.16 -8.04
C ALA A 99 23.54 -7.95 -8.18
N TRP A 100 23.57 -9.11 -8.85
CA TRP A 100 22.40 -9.98 -8.99
C TRP A 100 22.04 -10.74 -7.71
N VAL A 101 23.01 -11.07 -6.86
CA VAL A 101 22.83 -11.68 -5.53
C VAL A 101 22.38 -10.61 -4.54
N ASP A 102 22.99 -9.43 -4.62
CA ASP A 102 22.67 -8.28 -3.81
C ASP A 102 21.20 -7.86 -4.00
N ALA A 103 20.75 -7.71 -5.26
CA ALA A 103 19.36 -7.44 -5.59
C ALA A 103 18.38 -8.55 -5.15
N LEU A 104 18.87 -9.80 -5.02
CA LEU A 104 18.06 -10.93 -4.59
C LEU A 104 17.83 -10.94 -3.07
N PHE A 105 18.89 -10.72 -2.27
CA PHE A 105 18.87 -11.01 -0.83
C PHE A 105 18.94 -9.77 0.08
N ASN A 106 19.49 -8.66 -0.40
CA ASN A 106 19.95 -7.58 0.47
C ASN A 106 18.86 -6.74 1.16
N PRO A 107 17.86 -6.18 0.43
CA PRO A 107 17.27 -4.94 0.90
C PRO A 107 16.60 -5.08 2.26
N TYR A 108 15.85 -6.14 2.49
CA TYR A 108 15.13 -6.30 3.75
C TYR A 108 16.01 -6.74 4.94
N LEU A 109 17.10 -7.48 4.70
CA LEU A 109 18.00 -7.94 5.78
C LEU A 109 18.79 -6.76 6.34
N LEU A 110 19.43 -5.96 5.47
CA LEU A 110 20.17 -4.77 5.89
C LEU A 110 19.23 -3.70 6.47
N MET A 111 18.03 -3.56 5.88
CA MET A 111 17.02 -2.62 6.40
C MET A 111 16.46 -3.01 7.75
N GLY A 112 16.34 -4.30 8.07
CA GLY A 112 15.89 -4.74 9.39
C GLY A 112 16.82 -4.26 10.52
N GLY A 113 18.14 -4.32 10.29
CA GLY A 113 19.14 -3.82 11.23
C GLY A 113 19.14 -2.29 11.31
N LEU A 114 19.42 -1.63 10.18
CA LEU A 114 19.60 -0.18 10.12
C LEU A 114 18.34 0.60 10.53
N MET A 115 17.19 0.23 9.97
CA MET A 115 15.91 0.90 10.29
C MET A 115 15.48 0.57 11.73
N GLY A 116 15.87 -0.60 12.25
CA GLY A 116 15.60 -1.01 13.63
C GLY A 116 16.34 -0.13 14.64
N GLU A 117 17.61 0.16 14.39
CA GLU A 117 18.43 1.05 15.22
C GLU A 117 17.90 2.50 15.18
N LEU A 118 17.69 3.04 13.98
CA LEU A 118 17.15 4.39 13.81
C LEU A 118 15.76 4.54 14.47
N CYS A 119 14.97 3.48 14.45
CA CYS A 119 13.70 3.46 15.13
C CYS A 119 13.84 3.47 16.66
N GLN A 120 14.73 2.65 17.22
CA GLN A 120 15.01 2.67 18.66
C GLN A 120 15.43 4.05 19.14
N ASP A 121 16.26 4.74 18.36
CA ASP A 121 16.69 6.11 18.68
C ASP A 121 15.55 7.11 18.56
N SER A 122 14.68 6.96 17.56
CA SER A 122 13.48 7.80 17.41
C SER A 122 12.55 7.72 18.63
N TYR A 123 12.38 6.53 19.22
CA TYR A 123 11.58 6.35 20.45
C TYR A 123 12.17 7.04 21.70
N LYS A 124 13.47 7.33 21.71
CA LYS A 124 14.13 8.04 22.83
C LYS A 124 13.87 9.54 22.79
N LEU A 125 13.47 10.08 21.64
CA LEU A 125 13.26 11.52 21.46
C LEU A 125 12.12 12.04 22.34
N PRO A 126 12.32 13.13 23.10
CA PRO A 126 11.28 13.71 23.96
C PRO A 126 9.98 14.04 23.22
N GLN A 127 10.10 14.51 21.98
CA GLN A 127 8.97 14.86 21.12
C GLN A 127 8.09 13.64 20.80
N VAL A 128 8.70 12.48 20.60
CA VAL A 128 7.98 11.22 20.34
C VAL A 128 7.29 10.72 21.61
N ARG A 129 7.97 10.84 22.77
CA ARG A 129 7.37 10.50 24.08
C ARG A 129 6.21 11.42 24.44
N GLN A 130 6.28 12.69 24.10
CA GLN A 130 5.20 13.65 24.35
C GLN A 130 3.92 13.26 23.62
N VAL A 131 4.03 12.81 22.37
CA VAL A 131 2.88 12.41 21.55
C VAL A 131 2.03 11.30 22.20
N LEU A 132 2.66 10.38 22.94
CA LEU A 132 1.98 9.31 23.68
C LEU A 132 1.14 9.81 24.86
N ASN A 133 1.44 11.00 25.39
CA ASN A 133 0.72 11.58 26.52
C ASN A 133 -0.50 12.42 26.09
N GLU A 134 -0.69 12.60 24.78
CA GLU A 134 -1.77 13.39 24.21
C GLU A 134 -2.87 12.47 23.65
N LYS A 135 -4.12 12.97 23.65
CA LYS A 135 -5.23 12.30 22.97
C LYS A 135 -5.33 12.78 21.53
N TRP A 136 -5.56 11.84 20.62
CA TRP A 136 -5.66 12.09 19.18
C TRP A 136 -6.94 11.45 18.65
N ASP A 137 -7.60 12.12 17.72
CA ASP A 137 -8.80 11.60 17.04
C ASP A 137 -8.44 10.69 15.85
N MET A 138 -7.25 10.89 15.30
CA MET A 138 -6.70 10.09 14.22
C MET A 138 -5.17 10.11 14.21
N VAL A 139 -4.59 8.98 13.84
CA VAL A 139 -3.19 8.85 13.46
C VAL A 139 -3.08 8.53 11.97
N PHE A 140 -2.26 9.31 11.30
CA PHE A 140 -1.83 9.15 9.93
C PHE A 140 -0.35 8.77 9.95
N PHE A 141 0.04 7.68 9.29
CA PHE A 141 1.45 7.33 9.23
C PHE A 141 1.79 6.59 7.94
N THR A 142 3.07 6.63 7.58
CA THR A 142 3.58 5.93 6.42
C THR A 142 4.34 4.69 6.86
N PRO A 143 3.95 3.46 6.47
CA PRO A 143 4.54 2.24 7.01
C PRO A 143 5.84 1.85 6.31
N LEU A 144 6.09 2.28 5.07
CA LEU A 144 7.29 1.90 4.32
C LEU A 144 8.56 2.25 5.10
N PHE A 145 9.29 1.22 5.54
CA PHE A 145 10.49 1.32 6.38
C PHE A 145 10.25 1.99 7.73
N ASN A 146 9.01 1.97 8.21
CA ASN A 146 8.54 2.63 9.43
C ASN A 146 7.64 1.67 10.24
N GLU A 147 7.70 0.37 9.97
CA GLU A 147 6.85 -0.65 10.58
C GLU A 147 6.99 -0.70 12.11
N CYS A 148 8.11 -0.22 12.65
CA CYS A 148 8.25 -0.06 14.08
C CYS A 148 7.28 0.97 14.71
N LEU A 149 6.63 1.85 13.92
CA LEU A 149 5.58 2.76 14.40
C LEU A 149 4.29 2.04 14.78
N TYR A 150 4.07 0.80 14.33
CA TYR A 150 2.83 0.08 14.61
C TYR A 150 2.56 -0.05 16.11
N GLY A 151 3.60 -0.26 16.93
CA GLY A 151 3.44 -0.29 18.39
C GLY A 151 2.97 1.04 18.98
N LEU A 152 3.51 2.16 18.51
CA LEU A 152 3.08 3.50 18.92
C LEU A 152 1.63 3.74 18.48
N VAL A 153 1.30 3.42 17.22
CA VAL A 153 -0.06 3.53 16.67
C VAL A 153 -1.07 2.73 17.50
N HIS A 154 -0.70 1.51 17.91
CA HIS A 154 -1.53 0.68 18.79
C HIS A 154 -1.75 1.32 20.16
N LYS A 155 -0.69 1.86 20.79
CA LYS A 155 -0.79 2.56 22.09
C LYS A 155 -1.66 3.80 22.04
N LEU A 156 -1.65 4.55 20.93
CA LEU A 156 -2.53 5.70 20.74
C LEU A 156 -4.01 5.31 20.66
N ASN A 157 -4.31 4.06 20.26
CA ASN A 157 -5.64 3.46 20.23
C ASN A 157 -6.71 4.40 19.61
N THR A 158 -6.41 4.89 18.41
CA THR A 158 -7.24 5.87 17.70
C THR A 158 -7.48 5.44 16.25
N THR A 159 -8.25 6.24 15.50
CA THR A 159 -8.53 6.01 14.09
C THR A 159 -7.23 6.00 13.29
N THR A 160 -6.89 4.88 12.64
CA THR A 160 -5.65 4.75 11.86
C THR A 160 -5.88 4.91 10.36
N VAL A 161 -5.15 5.83 9.73
CA VAL A 161 -5.03 5.97 8.29
C VAL A 161 -3.59 5.68 7.88
N ILE A 162 -3.43 4.69 7.00
CA ILE A 162 -2.13 4.34 6.43
C ILE A 162 -1.94 5.15 5.16
N TYR A 163 -0.75 5.71 4.95
CA TYR A 163 -0.37 6.32 3.68
C TYR A 163 0.79 5.59 3.02
N SER A 164 0.52 4.98 1.88
CA SER A 164 1.53 4.33 1.05
C SER A 164 2.08 5.34 0.04
N GLN A 165 3.40 5.57 0.05
CA GLN A 165 4.06 6.54 -0.84
C GLN A 165 4.14 6.05 -2.30
N ILE A 166 3.77 4.80 -2.53
CA ILE A 166 3.71 4.12 -3.82
C ILE A 166 2.41 3.31 -3.89
N THR A 167 2.32 2.38 -4.84
CA THR A 167 1.29 1.34 -4.79
C THR A 167 1.38 0.56 -3.48
N VAL A 168 0.24 0.21 -2.87
CA VAL A 168 0.24 -0.54 -1.59
C VAL A 168 1.10 -1.79 -1.71
N SER A 169 2.02 -1.99 -0.76
CA SER A 169 2.91 -3.14 -0.77
C SER A 169 2.14 -4.46 -0.62
N PRO A 170 2.67 -5.58 -1.16
CA PRO A 170 1.99 -6.87 -1.06
C PRO A 170 1.67 -7.28 0.37
N TRP A 171 2.58 -7.07 1.32
CA TRP A 171 2.37 -7.45 2.73
C TRP A 171 1.25 -6.67 3.42
N ILE A 172 1.13 -5.36 3.16
CA ILE A 172 0.01 -4.57 3.69
C ILE A 172 -1.28 -5.02 3.01
N ALA A 173 -1.28 -5.10 1.67
CA ALA A 173 -2.47 -5.47 0.91
C ALA A 173 -3.00 -6.86 1.32
N ASP A 174 -2.12 -7.86 1.51
CA ASP A 174 -2.48 -9.19 1.98
C ASP A 174 -3.10 -9.15 3.40
N ASN A 175 -2.55 -8.34 4.30
CA ASN A 175 -3.10 -8.19 5.65
C ASN A 175 -4.47 -7.52 5.66
N LEU A 176 -4.77 -6.68 4.67
CA LEU A 176 -6.10 -6.08 4.48
C LEU A 176 -7.06 -6.99 3.69
N GLY A 177 -6.58 -8.11 3.16
CA GLY A 177 -7.36 -9.06 2.35
C GLY A 177 -7.49 -8.68 0.87
N SER A 178 -6.67 -7.75 0.38
CA SER A 178 -6.61 -7.36 -1.02
C SER A 178 -5.75 -8.34 -1.80
N PRO A 179 -6.25 -8.98 -2.88
CA PRO A 179 -5.49 -9.99 -3.61
C PRO A 179 -4.22 -9.46 -4.30
N ASN A 180 -3.08 -10.15 -4.10
CA ASN A 180 -1.81 -9.89 -4.81
C ASN A 180 -1.28 -11.12 -5.57
N PRO A 181 -1.93 -11.53 -6.67
CA PRO A 181 -1.52 -12.71 -7.42
C PRO A 181 -0.17 -12.51 -8.15
N PRO A 182 0.86 -13.35 -7.88
CA PRO A 182 2.19 -13.20 -8.50
C PRO A 182 2.22 -13.54 -10.00
N SER A 183 1.09 -13.95 -10.58
CA SER A 183 0.97 -14.24 -12.01
C SER A 183 0.96 -12.98 -12.89
N HIS A 184 0.59 -11.82 -12.32
CA HIS A 184 0.54 -10.54 -13.03
C HIS A 184 0.86 -9.33 -12.14
N VAL A 185 0.88 -9.47 -10.82
CA VAL A 185 1.40 -8.44 -9.91
C VAL A 185 2.89 -8.71 -9.69
N SER A 186 3.75 -7.83 -10.21
CA SER A 186 5.20 -7.97 -10.03
C SER A 186 5.61 -7.64 -8.59
N SER A 187 6.54 -8.42 -8.03
CA SER A 187 7.25 -8.06 -6.81
C SER A 187 7.90 -6.68 -6.99
N PHE A 188 7.79 -5.87 -5.93
CA PHE A 188 8.29 -4.50 -5.88
C PHE A 188 9.75 -4.36 -6.36
N LEU A 189 10.58 -5.36 -6.10
CA LEU A 189 12.02 -5.31 -6.36
C LEU A 189 12.43 -5.82 -7.76
N VAL A 190 11.54 -6.49 -8.48
CA VAL A 190 11.87 -7.13 -9.77
C VAL A 190 11.49 -6.24 -10.95
N GLY A 191 10.46 -5.41 -10.79
CA GLY A 191 10.09 -4.40 -11.79
C GLY A 191 9.66 -4.99 -13.15
N TYR A 192 9.06 -6.19 -13.16
CA TYR A 192 8.44 -6.74 -14.36
C TYR A 192 7.14 -6.00 -14.71
N ASP A 193 6.81 -6.04 -15.99
CA ASP A 193 5.51 -5.59 -16.51
C ASP A 193 4.39 -6.57 -16.08
N GLU A 194 3.13 -6.12 -16.11
CA GLU A 194 1.97 -6.98 -15.83
C GLU A 194 1.84 -8.15 -16.81
N ARG A 195 2.39 -8.01 -18.04
CA ARG A 195 2.42 -9.05 -19.07
C ARG A 195 3.69 -9.89 -19.00
N MET A 196 3.77 -10.74 -17.98
CA MET A 196 4.89 -11.67 -17.78
C MET A 196 4.74 -12.96 -18.61
N ASN A 197 5.84 -13.39 -19.25
CA ASN A 197 5.97 -14.74 -19.79
C ASN A 197 6.12 -15.79 -18.67
N PHE A 198 6.09 -17.08 -19.01
CA PHE A 198 6.15 -18.16 -18.00
C PHE A 198 7.40 -18.07 -17.10
N ARG A 199 8.58 -17.79 -17.65
CA ARG A 199 9.83 -17.70 -16.87
C ARG A 199 9.80 -16.51 -15.93
N GLN A 200 9.31 -15.36 -16.40
CA GLN A 200 9.12 -14.17 -15.58
C GLN A 200 8.12 -14.43 -14.45
N ARG A 201 6.98 -15.09 -14.73
CA ARG A 201 6.02 -15.48 -13.69
C ARG A 201 6.60 -16.44 -12.67
N LEU A 202 7.38 -17.42 -13.10
CA LEU A 202 8.03 -18.38 -12.20
C LEU A 202 8.99 -17.66 -11.25
N PHE A 203 9.86 -16.80 -11.79
CA PHE A 203 10.78 -16.01 -10.97
C PHE A 203 10.05 -15.01 -10.06
N ASN A 204 9.01 -14.33 -10.57
CA ASN A 204 8.21 -13.41 -9.80
C ASN A 204 7.48 -14.10 -8.63
N THR A 205 7.00 -15.32 -8.85
CA THR A 205 6.38 -16.15 -7.81
C THR A 205 7.40 -16.51 -6.74
N PHE A 206 8.58 -17.00 -7.14
CA PHE A 206 9.68 -17.27 -6.21
C PHE A 206 10.04 -16.02 -5.39
N ARG A 207 10.20 -14.87 -6.04
CA ARG A 207 10.51 -13.61 -5.36
C ARG A 207 9.41 -13.21 -4.38
N SER A 208 8.14 -13.31 -4.77
CA SER A 208 7.01 -12.93 -3.91
C SER A 208 6.95 -13.80 -2.66
N VAL A 209 7.22 -15.10 -2.78
CA VAL A 209 7.33 -16.01 -1.62
C VAL A 209 8.49 -15.62 -0.73
N TYR A 210 9.63 -15.27 -1.32
CA TYR A 210 10.80 -14.84 -0.56
C TYR A 210 10.59 -13.48 0.13
N ASP A 211 9.97 -12.49 -0.52
CA ASP A 211 9.54 -11.21 0.08
C ASP A 211 8.67 -11.46 1.30
N TRP A 212 7.63 -12.29 1.13
CA TRP A 212 6.72 -12.65 2.19
C TRP A 212 7.45 -13.32 3.36
N ALA A 213 8.33 -14.27 3.08
CA ALA A 213 9.08 -14.99 4.11
C ALA A 213 10.00 -14.05 4.89
N ILE A 214 10.76 -13.19 4.20
CA ILE A 214 11.65 -12.25 4.88
C ILE A 214 10.87 -11.23 5.70
N MET A 215 9.77 -10.70 5.17
CA MET A 215 8.93 -9.75 5.92
C MET A 215 8.34 -10.38 7.17
N ASN A 216 7.79 -11.59 7.07
CA ASN A 216 7.08 -12.22 8.20
C ASN A 216 7.98 -12.96 9.18
N LEU A 217 9.12 -13.52 8.74
CA LEU A 217 9.99 -14.35 9.57
C LEU A 217 11.19 -13.58 10.15
N TYR A 218 11.54 -12.42 9.58
CA TYR A 218 12.70 -11.65 10.01
C TYR A 218 12.39 -10.17 10.29
N TYR A 219 11.92 -9.42 9.28
CA TYR A 219 11.81 -7.97 9.36
C TYR A 219 10.75 -7.53 10.38
N ASN A 220 9.51 -8.03 10.24
CA ASN A 220 8.43 -7.72 11.18
C ASN A 220 8.79 -8.14 12.61
N PRO A 221 9.19 -9.39 12.91
CA PRO A 221 9.61 -9.77 14.26
C PRO A 221 10.69 -8.86 14.86
N THR A 222 11.62 -8.36 14.04
CA THR A 222 12.64 -7.40 14.48
C THR A 222 12.02 -6.06 14.88
N MET A 223 11.15 -5.49 14.05
CA MET A 223 10.44 -4.24 14.36
C MET A 223 9.49 -4.38 15.54
N GLU A 224 8.85 -5.54 15.69
CA GLU A 224 7.99 -5.86 16.83
C GLU A 224 8.76 -5.87 18.14
N ARG A 225 9.95 -6.48 18.14
CA ARG A 225 10.85 -6.43 19.30
C ARG A 225 11.25 -4.99 19.62
N VAL A 226 11.58 -4.18 18.60
CA VAL A 226 11.96 -2.78 18.77
C VAL A 226 10.86 -2.00 19.51
N TYR A 227 9.61 -2.02 19.02
CA TYR A 227 8.56 -1.24 19.65
C TYR A 227 8.09 -1.80 21.00
N ARG A 228 8.07 -3.14 21.18
CA ARG A 228 7.70 -3.74 22.47
C ARG A 228 8.71 -3.38 23.56
N THR A 229 10.00 -3.40 23.24
CA THR A 229 11.05 -2.96 24.15
C THR A 229 10.99 -1.45 24.41
N ALA A 230 10.86 -0.64 23.36
CA ALA A 230 10.85 0.82 23.50
C ALA A 230 9.63 1.37 24.26
N LEU A 231 8.49 0.70 24.17
CA LEU A 231 7.24 1.05 24.86
C LEU A 231 7.05 0.28 26.17
N GLU A 232 8.04 -0.55 26.56
CA GLU A 232 8.03 -1.36 27.78
C GLU A 232 6.74 -2.21 27.92
N ASP A 233 6.23 -2.71 26.80
CA ASP A 233 4.98 -3.47 26.76
C ASP A 233 5.10 -4.68 25.81
N PRO A 234 5.30 -5.89 26.35
CA PRO A 234 5.39 -7.10 25.54
C PRO A 234 4.03 -7.58 25.01
N THR A 235 2.91 -7.03 25.49
CA THR A 235 1.56 -7.45 25.11
C THR A 235 1.06 -6.82 23.81
N ILE A 236 1.78 -5.82 23.29
CA ILE A 236 1.43 -5.17 22.02
C ILE A 236 1.35 -6.23 20.90
N PRO A 237 0.22 -6.29 20.17
CA PRO A 237 0.00 -7.23 19.07
C PRO A 237 1.10 -7.24 18.02
N CYS A 238 1.11 -8.27 17.17
CA CYS A 238 1.97 -8.31 16.00
C CYS A 238 1.56 -7.26 14.96
N ILE A 239 2.48 -6.87 14.07
CA ILE A 239 2.23 -5.84 13.03
C ILE A 239 1.00 -6.18 12.20
N LYS A 240 0.86 -7.45 11.83
CA LYS A 240 -0.27 -7.96 11.05
C LYS A 240 -1.63 -7.67 11.69
N GLU A 241 -1.76 -7.82 13.01
CA GLU A 241 -3.02 -7.54 13.73
C GLU A 241 -3.32 -6.05 13.78
N ILE A 242 -2.29 -5.22 13.93
CA ILE A 242 -2.44 -3.76 13.96
C ILE A 242 -2.82 -3.24 12.57
N GLU A 243 -2.20 -3.75 11.50
CA GLU A 243 -2.54 -3.44 10.11
C GLU A 243 -3.98 -3.81 9.75
N ARG A 244 -4.45 -4.99 10.18
CA ARG A 244 -5.83 -5.43 9.98
C ARG A 244 -6.86 -4.46 10.56
N ASN A 245 -6.49 -3.69 11.59
CA ASN A 245 -7.37 -2.70 12.21
C ASN A 245 -7.29 -1.30 11.57
N ALA A 246 -6.47 -1.10 10.54
CA ALA A 246 -6.43 0.17 9.80
C ALA A 246 -7.79 0.49 9.17
N SER A 247 -8.19 1.77 9.22
CA SER A 247 -9.49 2.21 8.70
C SER A 247 -9.50 2.25 7.18
N ILE A 248 -8.49 2.92 6.60
CA ILE A 248 -8.25 2.99 5.15
C ILE A 248 -6.74 3.07 4.87
N VAL A 249 -6.37 2.78 3.63
CA VAL A 249 -5.05 3.08 3.07
C VAL A 249 -5.21 4.10 1.95
N LEU A 250 -4.49 5.21 2.06
CA LEU A 250 -4.31 6.16 0.97
C LEU A 250 -3.03 5.79 0.21
N MET A 251 -3.11 5.50 -1.08
CA MET A 251 -1.93 5.18 -1.89
C MET A 251 -1.60 6.27 -2.90
N ASN A 252 -0.33 6.63 -2.98
CA ASN A 252 0.20 7.58 -3.95
C ASN A 252 0.50 6.88 -5.28
N CYS A 253 -0.57 6.54 -5.96
CA CYS A 253 -0.55 5.76 -7.18
C CYS A 253 -1.79 6.14 -7.99
N GLN A 254 -1.65 6.14 -9.32
CA GLN A 254 -2.71 6.53 -10.23
C GLN A 254 -2.67 5.62 -11.46
N ILE A 255 -3.86 5.28 -11.96
CA ILE A 255 -4.12 4.29 -13.02
C ILE A 255 -3.30 4.44 -14.32
N SER A 256 -2.79 5.63 -14.67
CA SER A 256 -1.97 5.84 -15.88
C SER A 256 -0.48 5.53 -15.68
N PHE A 257 -0.01 5.53 -14.42
CA PHE A 257 1.38 5.28 -14.07
C PHE A 257 1.59 3.95 -13.37
N CYS A 258 0.61 3.48 -12.62
CA CYS A 258 0.68 2.22 -11.91
C CYS A 258 0.06 1.06 -12.69
N PRO A 259 0.63 -0.16 -12.58
CA PRO A 259 -0.01 -1.35 -13.08
C PRO A 259 -1.40 -1.55 -12.45
N PRO A 260 -2.41 -2.01 -13.21
CA PRO A 260 -3.71 -2.34 -12.68
C PRO A 260 -3.57 -3.54 -11.74
N LYS A 261 -4.22 -3.46 -10.58
CA LYS A 261 -4.25 -4.56 -9.61
C LYS A 261 -5.58 -4.59 -8.85
N PRO A 262 -5.97 -5.73 -8.28
CA PRO A 262 -7.15 -5.81 -7.41
C PRO A 262 -6.97 -4.94 -6.16
N LEU A 263 -7.95 -4.10 -5.88
CA LEU A 263 -7.97 -3.20 -4.73
C LEU A 263 -9.29 -3.33 -4.01
N LEU A 264 -9.24 -3.34 -2.68
CA LEU A 264 -10.42 -3.27 -1.83
C LEU A 264 -10.93 -1.81 -1.70
N PRO A 265 -12.22 -1.61 -1.35
CA PRO A 265 -12.79 -0.26 -1.22
C PRO A 265 -12.14 0.62 -0.14
N ASP A 266 -11.43 0.03 0.81
CA ASP A 266 -10.67 0.71 1.85
C ASP A 266 -9.25 1.12 1.40
N ILE A 267 -8.86 0.83 0.15
CA ILE A 267 -7.61 1.29 -0.45
C ILE A 267 -7.93 2.35 -1.51
N ILE A 268 -7.61 3.60 -1.20
CA ILE A 268 -7.99 4.77 -1.98
C ILE A 268 -6.78 5.32 -2.75
N GLU A 269 -6.92 5.44 -4.07
CA GLU A 269 -5.94 6.08 -4.92
C GLU A 269 -5.96 7.60 -4.77
N VAL A 270 -4.85 8.17 -4.27
CA VAL A 270 -4.64 9.62 -4.10
C VAL A 270 -3.35 10.08 -4.78
N GLY A 271 -2.92 9.38 -5.84
CA GLY A 271 -1.72 9.73 -6.59
C GLY A 271 -1.76 11.16 -7.14
N GLY A 272 -0.69 11.93 -6.90
CA GLY A 272 -0.47 13.26 -7.46
C GLY A 272 -1.10 14.44 -6.72
N MET A 273 -1.46 14.29 -5.45
CA MET A 273 -1.86 15.42 -4.59
C MET A 273 -0.84 16.56 -4.51
N HIS A 274 0.42 16.25 -4.79
CA HIS A 274 1.57 17.15 -4.70
C HIS A 274 1.94 17.80 -6.03
N LEU A 275 1.23 17.47 -7.11
CA LEU A 275 1.52 18.05 -8.41
C LEU A 275 1.11 19.53 -8.43
N VAL A 276 2.06 20.36 -8.81
CA VAL A 276 1.87 21.79 -9.04
C VAL A 276 2.03 22.09 -10.53
N PRO A 277 1.47 23.20 -11.04
CA PRO A 277 1.75 23.64 -12.40
C PRO A 277 3.25 23.71 -12.67
N SER A 278 3.67 23.21 -13.84
CA SER A 278 5.08 23.19 -14.24
C SER A 278 5.62 24.62 -14.34
N LYS A 279 6.85 24.81 -13.84
CA LYS A 279 7.62 26.04 -14.04
C LYS A 279 8.60 25.84 -15.20
N PRO A 280 9.03 26.92 -15.90
CA PRO A 280 10.12 26.85 -16.86
C PRO A 280 11.38 26.25 -16.22
N VAL A 281 12.14 25.48 -16.99
CA VAL A 281 13.37 24.83 -16.52
C VAL A 281 14.43 25.91 -16.27
N GLU A 282 14.91 26.01 -15.03
CA GLU A 282 16.03 26.89 -14.69
C GLU A 282 17.37 26.23 -15.07
N PRO A 283 18.41 26.96 -15.49
CA PRO A 283 19.70 26.38 -15.92
C PRO A 283 20.33 25.45 -14.87
N LYS A 284 20.12 25.72 -13.58
CA LYS A 284 20.61 24.89 -12.46
C LYS A 284 19.99 23.48 -12.42
N VAL A 285 18.82 23.30 -13.04
CA VAL A 285 18.13 22.00 -13.14
C VAL A 285 18.91 21.04 -14.04
N LEU A 286 19.76 21.52 -14.95
CA LEU A 286 20.55 20.66 -15.82
C LEU A 286 21.59 19.83 -15.03
N ASP A 287 22.26 20.43 -14.04
CA ASP A 287 23.21 19.73 -13.17
C ASP A 287 22.53 18.66 -12.29
N ASP A 288 21.30 18.93 -11.82
CA ASP A 288 20.50 17.97 -11.05
C ASP A 288 19.88 16.89 -11.96
N PHE A 289 19.53 17.23 -13.20
CA PHE A 289 19.01 16.32 -14.23
C PHE A 289 20.06 15.29 -14.67
N LEU A 290 21.33 15.72 -14.74
CA LEU A 290 22.47 14.86 -14.98
C LEU A 290 22.85 13.99 -13.78
N ARG A 291 22.14 14.04 -12.64
CA ARG A 291 22.61 13.35 -11.42
C ARG A 291 21.83 12.13 -10.97
N ASP A 292 20.60 11.84 -11.40
CA ASP A 292 19.97 10.65 -10.81
C ASP A 292 18.67 10.09 -11.41
N GLN A 293 18.37 8.84 -10.99
CA GLN A 293 17.16 8.02 -11.24
C GLN A 293 17.10 7.21 -12.55
N PRO A 294 18.10 6.37 -12.88
CA PRO A 294 18.09 5.53 -14.09
C PRO A 294 16.86 4.60 -14.17
N SER A 295 16.36 4.13 -13.02
CA SER A 295 15.16 3.29 -12.95
C SER A 295 13.88 4.04 -13.34
N ASN A 296 13.74 5.32 -12.97
CA ASN A 296 12.59 6.13 -13.38
C ASN A 296 12.68 6.55 -14.84
N MET A 297 13.89 6.87 -15.32
CA MET A 297 14.14 7.15 -16.73
C MET A 297 13.80 5.94 -17.60
N LEU A 298 14.22 4.73 -17.20
CA LEU A 298 13.85 3.51 -17.91
C LEU A 298 12.33 3.29 -17.96
N LYS A 299 11.60 3.60 -16.87
CA LYS A 299 10.13 3.53 -16.87
C LYS A 299 9.50 4.57 -17.80
N ALA A 300 10.04 5.79 -17.82
CA ALA A 300 9.57 6.85 -18.70
C ALA A 300 9.83 6.52 -20.18
N ALA A 301 10.99 5.96 -20.48
CA ALA A 301 11.36 5.48 -21.81
C ALA A 301 10.46 4.33 -22.28
N LYS A 302 10.20 3.34 -21.42
CA LYS A 302 9.25 2.25 -21.71
C LYS A 302 7.83 2.76 -21.97
N LYS A 303 7.42 3.85 -21.30
CA LYS A 303 6.13 4.52 -21.54
C LYS A 303 6.14 5.45 -22.76
N GLY A 304 7.30 5.68 -23.39
CA GLY A 304 7.45 6.40 -24.64
C GLY A 304 7.47 7.92 -24.54
N PHE A 305 7.71 8.50 -23.35
CA PHE A 305 7.74 9.96 -23.18
C PHE A 305 9.11 10.50 -22.75
N ALA A 306 10.13 9.66 -22.70
CA ALA A 306 11.51 10.05 -22.42
C ALA A 306 12.48 9.15 -23.19
N LEU A 307 13.73 9.60 -23.28
CA LEU A 307 14.84 8.76 -23.74
C LEU A 307 15.23 7.73 -22.67
N PRO A 308 15.81 6.58 -23.07
CA PRO A 308 16.46 5.68 -22.13
C PRO A 308 17.59 6.41 -21.38
N PRO A 309 17.95 5.95 -20.18
CA PRO A 309 19.07 6.53 -19.44
C PRO A 309 20.35 6.46 -20.28
N LEU A 310 21.12 7.56 -20.28
CA LEU A 310 22.45 7.63 -20.89
C LEU A 310 23.49 7.17 -19.87
N GLU A 311 24.42 6.32 -20.30
CA GLU A 311 25.52 5.85 -19.46
C GLU A 311 26.58 6.95 -19.33
N PHE A 312 26.88 7.39 -18.10
CA PHE A 312 27.83 8.48 -17.87
C PHE A 312 29.26 8.16 -18.35
N GLY A 313 29.64 6.88 -18.35
CA GLY A 313 30.97 6.46 -18.80
C GLY A 313 31.23 6.70 -20.28
N ASP A 314 30.16 6.74 -21.09
CA ASP A 314 30.22 6.88 -22.55
C ASP A 314 29.71 8.24 -23.03
N LEU A 315 29.43 9.18 -22.11
CA LEU A 315 28.81 10.46 -22.45
C LEU A 315 29.81 11.39 -23.15
N THR A 316 29.56 11.70 -24.42
CA THR A 316 30.27 12.73 -25.20
C THR A 316 29.36 13.92 -25.49
N GLU A 317 29.95 15.06 -25.87
CA GLU A 317 29.19 16.24 -26.33
C GLU A 317 28.24 15.87 -27.48
N GLU A 318 28.71 15.06 -28.43
CA GLU A 318 27.93 14.59 -29.57
C GLU A 318 26.74 13.73 -29.13
N ILE A 319 26.95 12.76 -28.23
CA ILE A 319 25.88 11.89 -27.72
C ILE A 319 24.83 12.73 -26.96
N LEU A 320 25.28 13.66 -26.13
CA LEU A 320 24.39 14.53 -25.37
C LEU A 320 23.58 15.44 -26.29
N LEU A 321 24.22 16.08 -27.28
CA LEU A 321 23.55 16.97 -28.22
C LEU A 321 22.52 16.21 -29.07
N ASN A 322 22.89 15.02 -29.56
CA ASN A 322 21.97 14.15 -30.31
C ASN A 322 20.77 13.72 -29.45
N ALA A 323 20.98 13.37 -28.18
CA ALA A 323 19.90 13.05 -27.25
C ALA A 323 18.98 14.24 -27.00
N ILE A 324 19.52 15.44 -26.82
CA ILE A 324 18.72 16.67 -26.64
C ILE A 324 17.88 16.94 -27.90
N ASN A 325 18.50 16.90 -29.09
CA ASN A 325 17.79 17.13 -30.35
C ASN A 325 16.71 16.06 -30.59
N GLU A 326 17.01 14.78 -30.34
CA GLU A 326 16.01 13.71 -30.43
C GLU A 326 14.81 13.97 -29.49
N ALA A 327 15.06 14.36 -28.23
CA ALA A 327 13.99 14.62 -27.28
C ALA A 327 13.14 15.86 -27.62
N LEU A 328 13.73 16.87 -28.29
CA LEU A 328 13.07 18.12 -28.66
C LEU A 328 12.37 18.05 -30.02
N ASP A 329 13.00 17.44 -31.00
CA ASP A 329 12.56 17.44 -32.40
C ASP A 329 11.60 16.29 -32.71
N ASN A 330 11.70 15.16 -32.00
CA ASN A 330 10.77 14.04 -32.18
C ASN A 330 9.45 14.31 -31.42
N PRO A 331 8.33 14.59 -32.12
CA PRO A 331 7.08 14.96 -31.47
C PRO A 331 6.47 13.81 -30.66
N SER A 332 6.86 12.55 -30.91
CA SER A 332 6.27 11.38 -30.25
C SER A 332 6.41 11.41 -28.73
N TYR A 333 7.52 11.97 -28.20
CA TYR A 333 7.73 12.13 -26.76
C TYR A 333 6.74 13.12 -26.16
N ALA A 334 6.60 14.30 -26.78
CA ALA A 334 5.70 15.36 -26.33
C ALA A 334 4.23 14.95 -26.47
N GLU A 335 3.87 14.29 -27.57
CA GLU A 335 2.53 13.73 -27.80
C GLU A 335 2.18 12.66 -26.77
N THR A 336 3.11 11.74 -26.49
CA THR A 336 2.92 10.69 -25.48
C THR A 336 2.81 11.28 -24.09
N ALA A 337 3.68 12.25 -23.74
CA ALA A 337 3.60 12.98 -22.47
C ALA A 337 2.23 13.66 -22.33
N LYS A 338 1.76 14.39 -23.35
CA LYS A 338 0.46 15.07 -23.36
C LYS A 338 -0.69 14.08 -23.22
N ARG A 339 -0.65 12.96 -23.95
CA ARG A 339 -1.65 11.89 -23.86
C ARG A 339 -1.74 11.32 -22.45
N LEU A 340 -0.62 10.93 -21.86
CA LEU A 340 -0.58 10.41 -20.48
C LEU A 340 -1.03 11.47 -19.47
N SER A 341 -0.67 12.74 -19.68
CA SER A 341 -1.11 13.85 -18.85
C SER A 341 -2.63 14.06 -18.89
N ASN A 342 -3.25 13.90 -20.07
CA ASN A 342 -4.70 13.97 -20.21
C ASN A 342 -5.39 12.83 -19.45
N ILE A 343 -4.92 11.58 -19.61
CA ILE A 343 -5.43 10.42 -18.87
C ILE A 343 -5.25 10.61 -17.36
N PHE A 344 -4.10 11.16 -16.94
CA PHE A 344 -3.83 11.43 -15.54
C PHE A 344 -4.83 12.43 -14.94
N ARG A 345 -5.16 13.50 -15.67
CA ARG A 345 -6.05 14.57 -15.20
C ARG A 345 -7.53 14.25 -15.35
N ASP A 346 -7.89 13.33 -16.24
CA ASP A 346 -9.26 12.90 -16.48
C ASP A 346 -9.75 11.97 -15.36
N GLN A 347 -10.19 12.57 -14.26
CA GLN A 347 -10.70 11.88 -13.10
C GLN A 347 -11.92 12.61 -12.54
N GLN A 348 -12.86 11.85 -11.97
CA GLN A 348 -14.10 12.40 -11.40
C GLN A 348 -13.86 13.45 -10.30
N THR A 349 -12.80 13.26 -9.51
CA THR A 349 -12.42 14.16 -8.41
C THR A 349 -10.92 14.41 -8.45
N LYS A 350 -10.48 15.60 -8.01
CA LYS A 350 -9.04 15.85 -7.84
C LYS A 350 -8.48 14.94 -6.74
N PRO A 351 -7.22 14.46 -6.86
CA PRO A 351 -6.63 13.58 -5.85
C PRO A 351 -6.62 14.17 -4.43
N LEU A 352 -6.36 15.47 -4.29
CA LEU A 352 -6.33 16.13 -2.98
C LEU A 352 -7.72 16.15 -2.34
N ASP A 353 -8.73 16.58 -3.09
CA ASP A 353 -10.13 16.61 -2.63
C ASP A 353 -10.61 15.20 -2.24
N ARG A 354 -10.19 14.17 -3.00
CA ARG A 354 -10.47 12.76 -2.68
C ARG A 354 -9.83 12.34 -1.37
N GLY A 355 -8.54 12.65 -1.17
CA GLY A 355 -7.83 12.34 0.07
C GLY A 355 -8.49 12.99 1.28
N VAL A 356 -8.81 14.28 1.17
CA VAL A 356 -9.53 15.05 2.21
C VAL A 356 -10.88 14.41 2.51
N PHE A 357 -11.67 14.11 1.47
CA PHE A 357 -12.98 13.48 1.63
C PHE A 357 -12.90 12.18 2.42
N TRP A 358 -11.97 11.29 2.08
CA TRP A 358 -11.87 9.98 2.73
C TRP A 358 -11.31 10.05 4.15
N VAL A 359 -10.37 10.95 4.44
CA VAL A 359 -9.92 11.21 5.82
C VAL A 359 -11.08 11.67 6.68
N GLU A 360 -11.84 12.68 6.23
CA GLU A 360 -12.98 13.17 6.99
C GLU A 360 -14.14 12.16 7.04
N TYR A 361 -14.31 11.35 5.99
CA TYR A 361 -15.29 10.26 5.98
C TYR A 361 -14.98 9.26 7.09
N VAL A 362 -13.73 8.84 7.21
CA VAL A 362 -13.29 7.92 8.26
C VAL A 362 -13.48 8.52 9.65
N LEU A 363 -13.21 9.83 9.84
CA LEU A 363 -13.50 10.54 11.09
C LEU A 363 -15.01 10.54 11.40
N ARG A 364 -15.86 10.95 10.45
CA ARG A 364 -17.32 11.00 10.61
C ARG A 364 -17.93 9.63 10.91
N HIS A 365 -17.38 8.57 10.33
CA HIS A 365 -17.86 7.20 10.45
C HIS A 365 -17.03 6.34 11.41
N LYS A 366 -16.27 6.97 12.32
CA LYS A 366 -15.54 6.29 13.42
C LYS A 366 -14.75 5.06 12.95
N GLY A 367 -13.96 5.22 11.87
CA GLY A 367 -13.12 4.15 11.33
C GLY A 367 -13.66 3.44 10.08
N ALA A 368 -14.87 3.78 9.60
CA ALA A 368 -15.46 3.27 8.35
C ALA A 368 -15.41 1.74 8.21
N VAL A 369 -15.80 1.02 9.27
CA VAL A 369 -15.69 -0.44 9.37
C VAL A 369 -16.40 -1.20 8.23
N HIS A 370 -17.41 -0.60 7.62
CA HIS A 370 -18.17 -1.18 6.49
C HIS A 370 -17.37 -1.24 5.18
N LEU A 371 -16.20 -0.60 5.09
CA LEU A 371 -15.28 -0.75 3.95
C LEU A 371 -14.38 -1.98 4.09
N ARG A 372 -14.27 -2.54 5.31
CA ARG A 372 -13.33 -3.61 5.62
C ARG A 372 -13.83 -4.94 5.05
N SER A 373 -12.94 -5.63 4.34
CA SER A 373 -13.22 -6.98 3.86
C SER A 373 -13.17 -8.00 5.01
N ALA A 374 -14.11 -8.96 5.01
CA ALA A 374 -14.08 -10.12 5.91
C ALA A 374 -12.82 -10.99 5.72
N ALA A 375 -12.12 -10.85 4.59
CA ALA A 375 -10.85 -11.53 4.34
C ALA A 375 -9.77 -11.19 5.38
N ARG A 376 -9.88 -10.03 6.06
CA ARG A 376 -8.98 -9.64 7.16
C ARG A 376 -9.03 -10.59 8.34
N ASP A 377 -10.18 -11.24 8.57
CA ASP A 377 -10.40 -12.13 9.71
C ASP A 377 -10.09 -13.61 9.39
N LEU A 378 -9.80 -13.91 8.12
CA LEU A 378 -9.51 -15.27 7.68
C LEU A 378 -8.05 -15.65 7.97
N ASN A 379 -7.86 -16.94 8.26
CA ASN A 379 -6.53 -17.56 8.19
C ASN A 379 -6.20 -18.01 6.75
N TYR A 380 -4.96 -18.41 6.50
CA TYR A 380 -4.51 -18.80 5.16
C TYR A 380 -5.30 -19.97 4.55
N ILE A 381 -5.73 -20.95 5.36
CA ILE A 381 -6.50 -22.11 4.89
C ILE A 381 -7.86 -21.65 4.36
N GLN A 382 -8.53 -20.78 5.11
CA GLN A 382 -9.85 -20.24 4.78
C GLN A 382 -9.78 -19.26 3.60
N TYR A 383 -8.79 -18.36 3.57
CA TYR A 383 -8.65 -17.35 2.51
C TYR A 383 -8.46 -18.00 1.12
N PHE A 384 -7.69 -19.09 1.05
CA PHE A 384 -7.52 -19.88 -0.18
C PHE A 384 -8.55 -21.00 -0.34
N SER A 385 -9.57 -21.05 0.51
CA SER A 385 -10.66 -22.03 0.45
C SER A 385 -10.19 -23.50 0.48
N LEU A 386 -9.02 -23.79 1.08
CA LEU A 386 -8.41 -25.11 1.07
C LEU A 386 -9.25 -26.14 1.86
N ASP A 387 -9.89 -25.70 2.94
CA ASP A 387 -10.85 -26.48 3.73
C ASP A 387 -12.10 -26.85 2.92
N THR A 388 -12.67 -25.90 2.17
CA THR A 388 -13.84 -26.16 1.31
C THR A 388 -13.49 -27.06 0.13
N LEU A 389 -12.31 -26.88 -0.49
CA LEU A 389 -11.81 -27.74 -1.57
C LEU A 389 -11.58 -29.17 -1.07
N ALA A 390 -11.04 -29.33 0.13
CA ALA A 390 -10.90 -30.65 0.77
C ALA A 390 -12.28 -31.31 0.98
N GLY A 391 -13.28 -30.56 1.44
CA GLY A 391 -14.66 -31.04 1.56
C GLY A 391 -15.27 -31.51 0.23
N LEU A 392 -15.09 -30.71 -0.83
CA LEU A 392 -15.53 -31.07 -2.19
C LEU A 392 -14.83 -32.35 -2.70
N LEU A 393 -13.54 -32.50 -2.42
CA LEU A 393 -12.78 -33.70 -2.79
C LEU A 393 -13.32 -34.96 -2.08
N VAL A 394 -13.66 -34.85 -0.79
CA VAL A 394 -14.27 -35.95 -0.03
C VAL A 394 -15.61 -36.37 -0.64
N ILE A 395 -16.46 -35.41 -1.01
CA ILE A 395 -17.75 -35.68 -1.66
C ILE A 395 -17.53 -36.39 -3.01
N LEU A 396 -16.57 -35.92 -3.81
CA LEU A 396 -16.23 -36.54 -5.09
C LEU A 396 -15.75 -37.98 -4.92
N VAL A 397 -14.83 -38.24 -4.00
CA VAL A 397 -14.31 -39.59 -3.72
C VAL A 397 -15.41 -40.52 -3.20
N ALA A 398 -16.27 -40.03 -2.31
CA ALA A 398 -17.41 -40.79 -1.81
C ALA A 398 -18.38 -41.15 -2.94
N SER A 399 -18.70 -40.20 -3.82
CA SER A 399 -19.54 -40.42 -5.00
C SER A 399 -18.95 -41.48 -5.94
N ILE A 400 -17.65 -41.39 -6.26
CA ILE A 400 -16.97 -42.38 -7.10
C ILE A 400 -17.01 -43.77 -6.45
N THR A 401 -16.74 -43.85 -5.15
CA THR A 401 -16.72 -45.11 -4.41
C THR A 401 -18.11 -45.76 -4.35
N ILE A 402 -19.16 -44.98 -4.09
CA ILE A 402 -20.55 -45.45 -4.13
C ILE A 402 -20.89 -45.99 -5.53
N ASN A 403 -20.56 -45.26 -6.59
CA ASN A 403 -20.78 -45.71 -7.97
C ASN A 403 -20.03 -47.02 -8.28
N VAL A 404 -18.76 -47.14 -7.88
CA VAL A 404 -17.98 -48.38 -8.04
C VAL A 404 -18.59 -49.54 -7.27
N LEU A 405 -19.08 -49.31 -6.05
CA LEU A 405 -19.75 -50.34 -5.24
C LEU A 405 -21.07 -50.79 -5.90
N ILE A 406 -21.89 -49.84 -6.38
CA ILE A 406 -23.12 -50.14 -7.11
C ILE A 406 -22.79 -50.96 -8.37
N LEU A 407 -21.81 -50.53 -9.17
CA LEU A 407 -21.37 -51.26 -10.36
C LEU A 407 -20.86 -52.66 -10.02
N ARG A 408 -20.10 -52.83 -8.92
CA ARG A 408 -19.67 -54.15 -8.44
C ARG A 408 -20.84 -55.04 -8.03
N VAL A 409 -21.85 -54.48 -7.37
CA VAL A 409 -23.06 -55.21 -6.98
C VAL A 409 -23.87 -55.61 -8.21
N VAL A 410 -24.07 -54.69 -9.16
CA VAL A 410 -24.76 -54.95 -10.44
C VAL A 410 -24.01 -56.02 -11.23
N TRP A 411 -22.68 -55.90 -11.37
CA TRP A 411 -21.84 -56.90 -12.04
C TRP A 411 -21.95 -58.28 -11.40
N ARG A 412 -21.86 -58.36 -10.06
CA ARG A 412 -22.02 -59.62 -9.33
C ARG A 412 -23.41 -60.24 -9.54
N LYS A 413 -24.47 -59.43 -9.60
CA LYS A 413 -25.83 -59.92 -9.86
C LYS A 413 -26.03 -60.36 -11.32
N CYS A 414 -25.58 -59.57 -12.29
CA CYS A 414 -25.76 -59.86 -13.72
C CYS A 414 -24.84 -60.98 -14.24
N PHE A 415 -23.60 -61.06 -13.76
CA PHE A 415 -22.58 -61.95 -14.29
C PHE A 415 -22.01 -62.97 -13.29
N GLY A 416 -22.12 -62.75 -11.97
CA GLY A 416 -21.60 -63.66 -10.95
C GLY A 416 -22.34 -65.00 -10.83
N SER A 417 -23.61 -65.06 -11.24
CA SER A 417 -24.40 -66.31 -11.22
C SER A 417 -23.93 -67.35 -12.26
N LYS A 418 -23.38 -66.90 -13.40
CA LYS A 418 -22.93 -67.81 -14.48
C LYS A 418 -21.70 -68.62 -14.08
N SER A 419 -20.74 -68.03 -13.36
CA SER A 419 -19.53 -68.74 -12.92
C SER A 419 -19.81 -69.77 -11.82
N ALA A 420 -20.74 -69.49 -10.89
CA ALA A 420 -21.15 -70.44 -9.85
C ALA A 420 -21.92 -71.66 -10.40
N LYS A 421 -22.71 -71.49 -11.47
CA LYS A 421 -23.40 -72.59 -12.16
C LYS A 421 -22.43 -73.50 -12.95
N ILE A 422 -21.39 -72.93 -13.58
CA ILE A 422 -20.37 -73.69 -14.32
C ILE A 422 -19.54 -74.58 -13.37
N ASN A 423 -19.08 -74.05 -12.24
CA ASN A 423 -18.31 -74.82 -11.25
C ASN A 423 -19.15 -75.92 -10.55
N LYS A 424 -20.46 -75.70 -10.31
CA LYS A 424 -21.36 -76.75 -9.79
C LYS A 424 -21.66 -77.86 -10.82
N ALA A 425 -21.66 -77.54 -12.11
CA ALA A 425 -21.86 -78.52 -13.17
C ALA A 425 -20.62 -79.41 -13.39
N GLN A 426 -19.40 -78.89 -13.17
CA GLN A 426 -18.17 -79.68 -13.23
C GLN A 426 -17.97 -80.57 -11.99
N LYS A 427 -18.33 -80.12 -10.78
CA LYS A 427 -18.27 -80.94 -9.55
C LYS A 427 -19.30 -82.06 -9.45
N LYS A 428 -20.33 -82.07 -10.31
CA LYS A 428 -21.31 -83.16 -10.42
C LYS A 428 -20.93 -84.24 -11.45
N LYS A 429 -19.81 -84.05 -12.15
CA LYS A 429 -19.29 -84.95 -13.21
C LYS A 429 -18.01 -85.71 -12.81
N GLN A 430 -17.51 -85.51 -11.59
CA GLN A 430 -16.59 -86.41 -10.88
C GLN A 430 -17.39 -87.06 -9.76
#